data_AF-A0A850C571-F1
#
_entry.id   AF-A0A850C571-F1
#
_cell.length_a   1.000
_cell.length_b   1.000
_cell.length_c   1.000
_cell.angle_alpha   90.00
_cell.angle_beta   90.00
_cell.angle_gamma   90.00
#
_symmetry.space_group_name_H-M   'P 1'
#
loop_
_entity.id
_entity.type
_entity.pdbx_description
1 polymer ?
#
loop_
_entity_poly.entity_id
_entity_poly.type
_entity_poly.pdbx_seq_one_letter_code
_entity_poly.pdbx_strand_id
1 'polypeptide(L)'
;MSRYIFIMRSFTLLWFGQMISLIGSAMTWFAFTIWAWEETGEASALATISFFAFLPTVLFSPIAGAFVDRWNRKLVMLLSDLATALGTLIVLLIYTFGDLQIWHIYLVSILAGFFTAFQYPAYSAAVTTILSKQDYARAE
;
A
#
# COMPACT_ATOMS: atom_id res chain seq x y z
N MET A 1 15.27 -30.41 -6.59
CA MET A 1 14.08 -30.46 -5.71
C MET A 1 14.14 -29.43 -4.58
N SER A 2 15.13 -29.46 -3.67
CA SER A 2 15.20 -28.58 -2.48
C SER A 2 15.16 -27.06 -2.79
N ARG A 3 15.95 -26.58 -3.77
CA ARG A 3 15.98 -25.16 -4.16
C ARG A 3 14.64 -24.64 -4.70
N TYR A 4 13.90 -25.46 -5.43
CA TYR A 4 12.60 -25.09 -5.99
C TYR A 4 11.54 -24.91 -4.88
N ILE A 5 11.53 -25.81 -3.89
CA ILE A 5 10.64 -25.72 -2.72
C ILE A 5 10.92 -24.44 -1.92
N PHE A 6 12.19 -24.06 -1.77
CA PHE A 6 12.56 -22.82 -1.07
C PHE A 6 12.09 -21.55 -1.81
N ILE A 7 12.22 -21.54 -3.15
CA ILE A 7 11.75 -20.43 -3.99
C ILE A 7 10.23 -20.29 -3.89
N MET A 8 9.49 -21.39 -4.07
CA MET A 8 8.03 -21.39 -3.99
C MET A 8 7.54 -20.96 -2.61
N ARG A 9 8.16 -21.45 -1.53
CA ARG A 9 7.83 -21.00 -0.16
C ARG A 9 8.06 -19.50 0.03
N SER A 10 9.17 -18.96 -0.49
CA SER A 10 9.48 -17.54 -0.40
C SER A 10 8.48 -16.68 -1.18
N PHE A 11 8.07 -17.14 -2.36
CA PHE A 11 7.02 -16.51 -3.15
C PHE A 11 5.67 -16.55 -2.43
N THR A 12 5.23 -17.70 -1.92
CA THR A 12 3.95 -17.83 -1.21
C THR A 12 3.89 -16.91 0.01
N LEU A 13 4.98 -16.77 0.77
CA LEU A 13 5.05 -15.84 1.91
C LEU A 13 4.90 -14.38 1.47
N LEU A 14 5.60 -13.98 0.40
CA LEU A 14 5.52 -12.64 -0.16
C LEU A 14 4.10 -12.35 -0.68
N TRP A 15 3.55 -13.28 -1.46
CA TRP A 15 2.21 -13.17 -2.05
C TRP A 15 1.13 -13.07 -0.98
N PHE A 16 1.17 -13.95 0.04
CA PHE A 16 0.18 -13.95 1.11
C PHE A 16 0.26 -12.68 1.97
N GLY A 17 1.47 -12.20 2.27
CA GLY A 17 1.66 -10.93 2.98
C GLY A 17 1.09 -9.74 2.20
N GLN A 18 1.34 -9.68 0.89
CA GLN A 18 0.77 -8.62 0.04
C GLN A 18 -0.75 -8.75 -0.12
N MET A 19 -1.28 -9.96 -0.21
CA MET A 19 -2.73 -10.18 -0.24
C MET A 19 -3.40 -9.60 1.01
N ILE A 20 -2.85 -9.87 2.20
CA ILE A 20 -3.35 -9.29 3.46
C ILE A 20 -3.24 -7.76 3.44
N SER A 21 -2.10 -7.22 3.00
CA SER A 21 -1.90 -5.77 2.93
C SER A 21 -2.90 -5.07 2.00
N LEU A 22 -3.15 -5.65 0.82
CA LEU A 22 -4.13 -5.13 -0.14
C LEU A 22 -5.56 -5.15 0.42
N ILE A 23 -5.95 -6.24 1.07
CA ILE A 23 -7.27 -6.35 1.72
C ILE A 23 -7.39 -5.30 2.84
N GLY A 24 -6.37 -5.18 3.70
CA GLY A 24 -6.36 -4.21 4.79
C GLY A 24 -6.45 -2.77 4.27
N SER A 25 -5.69 -2.44 3.22
CA SER A 25 -5.72 -1.12 2.58
C SER A 25 -7.09 -0.81 1.97
N ALA A 26 -7.72 -1.79 1.30
CA ALA A 26 -9.07 -1.64 0.76
C ALA A 26 -10.10 -1.42 1.87
N MET A 27 -9.99 -2.15 2.98
CA MET A 27 -10.85 -1.95 4.16
C MET A 27 -10.65 -0.57 4.79
N THR A 28 -9.41 -0.09 4.92
CA THR A 28 -9.11 1.28 5.39
C THR A 28 -9.74 2.32 4.48
N TRP A 29 -9.57 2.18 3.17
CA TRP A 29 -10.14 3.12 2.21
C TRP A 29 -11.67 3.14 2.25
N PHE A 30 -12.29 1.97 2.39
CA PHE A 30 -13.74 1.85 2.58
C PHE A 30 -14.20 2.53 3.88
N ALA A 31 -13.51 2.29 5.00
CA ALA A 31 -13.81 2.92 6.28
C ALA A 31 -13.68 4.45 6.22
N PHE A 32 -12.61 4.97 5.61
CA PHE A 32 -12.40 6.41 5.44
C PHE A 32 -13.50 7.04 4.58
N THR A 33 -13.94 6.36 3.53
CA THR A 33 -15.00 6.83 2.63
C THR A 33 -16.35 6.91 3.34
N ILE A 34 -16.72 5.86 4.08
CA ILE A 34 -17.98 5.85 4.86
C ILE A 34 -17.94 6.93 5.93
N TRP A 35 -16.88 6.97 6.73
CA TRP A 35 -16.76 7.94 7.82
C TRP A 35 -16.81 9.38 7.30
N ALA A 36 -16.10 9.68 6.20
CA ALA A 36 -16.11 11.03 5.63
C ALA A 36 -17.48 11.43 5.06
N TRP A 37 -18.23 10.47 4.53
CA TRP A 37 -19.61 10.70 4.09
C TRP A 37 -20.54 10.95 5.28
N GLU A 38 -20.45 10.15 6.35
CA GLU A 38 -21.26 10.32 7.55
C GLU A 38 -20.97 11.67 8.24
N GLU A 39 -19.71 12.11 8.24
CA GLU A 39 -19.30 13.36 8.89
C GLU A 39 -19.66 14.61 8.07
N THR A 40 -19.48 14.57 6.74
CA THR A 40 -19.64 15.77 5.89
C THR A 40 -20.92 15.80 5.07
N GLY A 41 -21.46 14.63 4.68
CA GLY A 41 -22.56 14.51 3.72
C GLY A 41 -22.21 14.94 2.30
N GLU A 42 -20.94 15.19 1.98
CA GLU A 42 -20.51 15.73 0.70
C GLU A 42 -19.67 14.76 -0.13
N ALA A 43 -19.99 14.63 -1.41
CA ALA A 43 -19.17 13.84 -2.34
C ALA A 43 -17.77 14.47 -2.60
N SER A 44 -17.64 15.79 -2.39
CA SER A 44 -16.38 16.54 -2.50
C SER A 44 -15.32 15.97 -1.57
N ALA A 45 -15.68 15.65 -0.33
CA ALA A 45 -14.81 15.09 0.70
C ALA A 45 -14.15 13.78 0.25
N LEU A 46 -14.93 12.87 -0.33
CA LEU A 46 -14.47 11.57 -0.82
C LEU A 46 -13.52 11.73 -2.03
N ALA A 47 -13.84 12.67 -2.92
CA ALA A 47 -12.97 13.02 -4.05
C ALA A 47 -11.64 13.60 -3.56
N THR A 48 -11.65 14.41 -2.50
CA THR A 48 -10.43 14.98 -1.89
C THR A 48 -9.56 13.91 -1.23
N ILE A 49 -10.14 12.91 -0.53
CA ILE A 49 -9.40 11.74 0.00
C ILE A 49 -8.66 11.04 -1.15
N SER A 50 -9.40 10.73 -2.23
CA SER A 50 -8.86 10.05 -3.40
C SER A 50 -7.76 10.88 -4.06
N PHE A 51 -7.99 12.18 -4.23
CA PHE A 51 -7.00 13.11 -4.76
C PHE A 51 -5.70 13.09 -3.95
N PHE A 52 -5.79 13.14 -2.63
CA PHE A 52 -4.62 13.10 -1.76
C PHE A 52 -3.91 11.75 -1.75
N ALA A 53 -4.59 10.64 -2.02
CA ALA A 53 -3.94 9.34 -2.24
C ALA A 53 -3.26 9.24 -3.62
N PHE A 54 -3.90 9.76 -4.68
CA PHE A 54 -3.36 9.63 -6.03
C PHE A 54 -2.26 10.63 -6.35
N LEU A 55 -2.37 11.88 -5.88
CA LEU A 55 -1.42 12.94 -6.21
C LEU A 55 0.03 12.56 -5.87
N PRO A 56 0.37 12.11 -4.65
CA PRO A 56 1.74 11.70 -4.34
C PRO A 56 2.15 10.47 -5.18
N THR A 57 1.23 9.52 -5.37
CA THR A 57 1.50 8.33 -6.19
C THR A 57 1.98 8.72 -7.59
N VAL A 58 1.24 9.60 -8.27
CA VAL A 58 1.56 10.08 -9.61
C VAL A 58 2.88 10.84 -9.62
N LEU A 59 3.07 11.78 -8.69
CA LEU A 59 4.28 12.61 -8.63
C LEU A 59 5.56 11.80 -8.36
N PHE A 60 5.48 10.79 -7.50
CA PHE A 60 6.65 10.02 -7.08
C PHE A 60 6.85 8.72 -7.87
N SER A 61 5.87 8.25 -8.66
CA SER A 61 6.01 7.02 -9.45
C SER A 61 7.20 6.99 -10.43
N PRO A 62 7.59 8.08 -11.14
CA PRO A 62 8.76 8.04 -12.03
C PRO A 62 10.07 7.89 -11.26
N ILE A 63 10.14 8.54 -10.09
CA ILE A 63 11.28 8.46 -9.17
C ILE A 63 11.34 7.04 -8.61
N ALA A 64 10.22 6.52 -8.10
CA ALA A 64 10.14 5.17 -7.57
C ALA A 64 10.66 4.13 -8.58
N GLY A 65 10.20 4.19 -9.84
CA GLY A 65 10.68 3.31 -10.89
C GLY A 65 12.20 3.36 -11.12
N ALA A 66 12.79 4.57 -11.12
CA ALA A 66 14.24 4.73 -11.33
C ALA A 66 15.09 4.20 -10.15
N PHE A 67 14.57 4.22 -8.93
CA PHE A 67 15.32 3.85 -7.72
C PHE A 67 15.04 2.42 -7.22
N VAL A 68 13.89 1.83 -7.57
CA VAL A 68 13.50 0.51 -7.02
C VAL A 68 14.44 -0.63 -7.42
N ASP A 69 15.10 -0.49 -8.57
CA ASP A 69 16.06 -1.49 -9.05
C ASP A 69 17.35 -1.53 -8.21
N ARG A 70 17.66 -0.43 -7.52
CA ARG A 70 18.86 -0.29 -6.68
C ARG A 70 18.62 -0.57 -5.21
N TRP A 71 17.37 -0.49 -4.76
CA TRP A 71 17.00 -0.62 -3.35
C TRP A 71 16.67 -2.06 -2.98
N ASN A 72 16.74 -2.37 -1.68
CA ASN A 72 16.26 -3.65 -1.16
C ASN A 72 14.71 -3.67 -1.21
N ARG A 73 14.17 -4.30 -2.25
CA ARG A 73 12.74 -4.37 -2.54
C ARG A 73 11.91 -4.87 -1.37
N LYS A 74 12.40 -5.87 -0.62
CA LYS A 74 11.71 -6.39 0.57
C LYS A 74 11.60 -5.32 1.67
N LEU A 75 12.66 -4.55 1.86
CA LEU A 75 12.67 -3.47 2.84
C LEU A 75 11.73 -2.33 2.41
N VAL A 76 11.72 -1.98 1.12
CA VAL A 76 10.80 -0.97 0.58
C VAL A 76 9.35 -1.36 0.83
N MET A 77 8.96 -2.59 0.47
CA MET A 77 7.60 -3.09 0.70
C MET A 77 7.24 -3.09 2.18
N LEU A 78 8.14 -3.58 3.05
CA LEU A 78 7.91 -3.63 4.49
C LEU A 78 7.73 -2.23 5.09
N LEU A 79 8.57 -1.27 4.72
CA LEU A 79 8.48 0.10 5.22
C LEU A 79 7.20 0.79 4.76
N SER A 80 6.80 0.57 3.51
CA SER A 80 5.55 1.09 2.96
C SER A 80 4.32 0.52 3.67
N ASP A 81 4.27 -0.80 3.89
CA ASP A 81 3.19 -1.46 4.63
C ASP A 81 3.14 -0.96 6.09
N LEU A 82 4.28 -0.89 6.76
CA LEU A 82 4.36 -0.42 8.15
C LEU A 82 3.94 1.04 8.30
N ALA A 83 4.42 1.92 7.44
CA ALA A 83 4.11 3.34 7.53
C ALA A 83 2.62 3.60 7.28
N THR A 84 2.02 2.90 6.32
CA THR A 84 0.58 2.98 6.04
C THR A 84 -0.24 2.40 7.20
N ALA A 85 0.15 1.24 7.73
CA ALA A 85 -0.50 0.63 8.88
C ALA A 85 -0.43 1.51 10.14
N LEU A 86 0.72 2.15 10.40
CA LEU A 86 0.89 3.09 11.51
C LEU A 86 0.02 4.34 11.32
N GLY A 87 -0.05 4.88 10.10
CA GLY A 87 -0.94 6.00 9.78
C GLY A 87 -2.41 5.66 10.08
N THR A 88 -2.87 4.49 9.61
CA THR A 88 -4.22 3.99 9.90
C THR A 88 -4.44 3.78 11.40
N LEU A 89 -3.47 3.23 12.13
CA LEU A 89 -3.56 3.04 13.57
C LEU A 89 -3.69 4.38 14.32
N ILE A 90 -2.94 5.40 13.90
CA ILE A 90 -3.05 6.75 14.47
C ILE A 90 -4.47 7.30 14.25
N VAL A 91 -5.02 7.18 13.03
CA VAL A 91 -6.40 7.62 12.74
C VAL A 91 -7.41 6.85 13.60
N LEU A 92 -7.25 5.54 13.75
CA LEU A 92 -8.11 4.73 14.61
C LEU A 92 -8.06 5.21 16.07
N LEU A 93 -6.87 5.51 16.60
CA LEU A 93 -6.73 6.03 17.97
C LEU A 93 -7.45 7.37 18.11
N ILE A 94 -7.21 8.32 17.20
CA ILE A 94 -7.87 9.64 17.23
C ILE A 94 -9.39 9.48 17.15
N TYR A 95 -9.89 8.58 16.30
CA TYR A 95 -11.32 8.24 16.24
C TYR A 95 -11.86 7.74 17.58
N THR A 96 -11.14 6.83 18.25
CA THR A 96 -11.59 6.29 19.55
C THR A 96 -11.65 7.35 20.66
N PHE A 97 -10.89 8.44 20.56
CA PHE A 97 -10.96 9.56 21.49
C PHE A 97 -12.01 10.61 21.12
N GLY A 98 -12.64 10.50 19.95
CA GLY A 98 -13.70 11.41 19.49
C GLY A 98 -13.19 12.69 18.82
N ASP A 99 -11.88 12.80 18.57
CA ASP A 99 -11.24 14.00 17.99
C ASP A 99 -10.95 13.86 16.49
N LEU A 100 -11.52 12.84 15.82
CA LEU A 100 -11.23 12.60 14.41
C LEU A 100 -11.84 13.69 13.54
N GLN A 101 -10.96 14.38 12.84
CA GLN A 101 -11.29 15.36 11.82
C GLN A 101 -10.81 14.90 10.44
N ILE A 102 -11.50 15.35 9.39
CA ILE A 102 -11.26 14.88 8.03
C ILE A 102 -9.84 15.11 7.51
N TRP A 103 -9.14 16.15 7.99
CA TRP A 103 -7.76 16.43 7.57
C TRP A 103 -6.77 15.36 8.05
N HIS A 104 -7.05 14.63 9.14
CA HIS A 104 -6.22 13.49 9.56
C HIS A 104 -6.24 12.38 8.49
N ILE A 105 -7.42 12.12 7.91
CA ILE A 105 -7.58 11.17 6.81
C ILE A 105 -6.85 11.68 5.57
N TYR A 106 -6.90 12.97 5.27
CA TYR A 106 -6.12 13.54 4.17
C TYR A 106 -4.62 13.32 4.34
N LEU A 107 -4.06 13.57 5.53
CA LEU A 107 -2.65 13.33 5.80
C LEU A 107 -2.25 11.86 5.65
N VAL A 108 -3.06 10.93 6.16
CA VAL A 108 -2.80 9.50 5.99
C VAL A 108 -2.95 9.07 4.52
N SER A 109 -3.89 9.68 3.78
CA SER A 109 -4.06 9.42 2.35
C SER A 109 -2.83 9.88 1.56
N ILE A 110 -2.27 11.05 1.88
CA ILE A 110 -1.00 11.54 1.30
C ILE A 110 0.14 10.55 1.57
N LEU A 111 0.26 10.12 2.83
CA LEU A 111 1.28 9.17 3.25
C LEU A 111 1.16 7.85 2.49
N ALA A 112 -0.05 7.29 2.44
CA ALA A 112 -0.35 6.05 1.71
C ALA A 112 -0.03 6.19 0.22
N GLY A 113 -0.39 7.31 -0.40
CA GLY A 113 -0.06 7.61 -1.79
C GLY A 113 1.44 7.62 -2.06
N PHE A 114 2.20 8.28 -1.18
CA PHE A 114 3.65 8.33 -1.30
C PHE A 114 4.25 6.92 -1.28
N PHE A 115 3.87 6.09 -0.31
CA PHE A 115 4.39 4.72 -0.19
C PHE A 115 3.90 3.78 -1.29
N THR A 116 2.67 3.98 -1.77
CA THR A 116 2.10 3.24 -2.91
C THR A 116 2.95 3.43 -4.18
N ALA A 117 3.50 4.64 -4.39
CA ALA A 117 4.40 4.91 -5.52
C ALA A 117 5.58 3.94 -5.59
N PHE A 118 6.12 3.53 -4.43
CA PHE A 118 7.27 2.63 -4.33
C PHE A 118 6.87 1.15 -4.19
N GLN A 119 5.69 0.88 -3.64
CA GLN A 119 5.21 -0.48 -3.37
C GLN A 119 5.08 -1.31 -4.65
N TYR A 120 4.39 -0.79 -5.66
CA TYR A 120 4.10 -1.55 -6.88
C TYR A 120 5.37 -1.91 -7.69
N PRO A 121 6.29 -0.96 -7.97
CA PRO A 121 7.57 -1.29 -8.61
C PRO A 121 8.40 -2.28 -7.78
N ALA A 122 8.42 -2.15 -6.45
CA ALA A 122 9.19 -3.03 -5.57
C ALA A 122 8.64 -4.46 -5.59
N TYR A 123 7.31 -4.61 -5.55
CA TYR A 123 6.64 -5.90 -5.64
C TYR A 123 6.91 -6.57 -6.99
N SER A 124 6.71 -5.84 -8.10
CA SER A 124 6.96 -6.36 -9.46
C SER A 124 8.42 -6.83 -9.62
N ALA A 125 9.38 -6.03 -9.15
CA ALA A 125 10.79 -6.39 -9.18
C ALA A 125 11.14 -7.57 -8.24
N ALA A 126 10.45 -7.69 -7.09
CA ALA A 126 10.65 -8.80 -6.17
C ALA A 126 10.13 -10.13 -6.76
N VAL A 127 8.94 -10.11 -7.34
CA VAL A 127 8.33 -11.29 -7.99
C VAL A 127 9.21 -11.78 -9.14
N THR A 128 9.64 -10.88 -10.02
CA THR A 128 10.49 -11.22 -11.17
C THR A 128 11.89 -11.75 -10.80
N THR A 129 12.36 -11.46 -9.57
CA THR A 129 13.63 -11.98 -9.04
C THR A 129 13.47 -13.34 -8.38
N ILE A 130 12.31 -13.61 -7.78
CA ILE A 130 12.03 -14.89 -7.13
C ILE A 130 11.65 -15.95 -8.18
N LEU A 131 10.86 -15.58 -9.18
CA LEU A 131 10.38 -16.49 -10.22
C LEU A 131 11.30 -16.47 -11.45
N SER A 132 11.59 -17.65 -11.99
CA SER A 132 12.25 -17.78 -13.29
C SER A 132 11.27 -17.44 -14.42
N LYS A 133 11.76 -17.04 -15.60
CA LYS A 133 10.89 -16.72 -16.77
C LYS A 133 9.92 -17.84 -17.15
N GLN A 134 10.23 -19.08 -16.79
CA GLN A 134 9.40 -20.26 -17.07
C GLN A 134 8.24 -20.43 -16.08
N ASP A 135 8.28 -19.76 -14.91
CA ASP A 135 7.27 -19.87 -13.86
C ASP A 135 6.29 -18.67 -13.84
N TYR A 136 6.49 -17.65 -14.69
CA TYR A 136 5.61 -16.47 -14.72
C TYR A 136 4.15 -16.80 -15.05
N ALA A 137 3.90 -17.78 -15.93
CA ALA A 137 2.55 -18.23 -16.28
C ALA A 137 1.78 -18.91 -15.13
N ARG A 138 2.44 -19.18 -13.99
CA ARG A 138 1.82 -19.75 -12.79
C ARG A 138 1.54 -18.70 -11.70
N ALA A 139 1.92 -17.43 -11.94
CA ALA A 139 1.83 -16.33 -10.99
C ALA A 139 0.84 -15.23 -11.39
N GLU A 140 0.34 -15.25 -12.63
CA GLU A 140 -0.92 -14.59 -13.05
C GLU A 140 -2.13 -15.46 -12.69
#